data_AF-A0A5B7BR13-F1
#
_entry.id   AF-A0A5B7BR13-F1
#
_cell.length_a   1.000
_cell.length_b   1.000
_cell.length_c   1.000
_cell.angle_alpha   90.00
_cell.angle_beta   90.00
_cell.angle_gamma   90.00
#
_symmetry.space_group_name_H-M   'P 1'
#
loop_
_entity.id
_entity.type
_entity.pdbx_description
1 polymer ?
#
loop_
_entity_poly.entity_id
_entity_poly.type
_entity_poly.pdbx_seq_one_letter_code
_entity_poly.pdbx_strand_id
1 'polypeptide(L)'
;LLSNRKQDKGKAKYKLQHLVRTHTGSDDQSYLSVFQEPDEEGHVGVSLSRELLTVAANTLRTNISDLGPLVLPYSEQFLYAWSVLCRKIWTSARRKKIYVPNFKNAFDHFCIHAGGRAVIDAVEENLGLSKEDGEASRMTLYRFGNTSSSSVWYELCYLEAKGRVKKGDQIWQIAFGSGFKCNSAVWKCISELDPNIRNA
;
A
#
# COMPACT_ATOMS: atom_id res chain seq x y z
N LEU A 1 -6.52 20.19 0.46
CA LEU A 1 -6.53 20.02 -1.01
C LEU A 1 -5.38 19.10 -1.43
N LEU A 2 -5.63 18.10 -2.27
CA LEU A 2 -4.57 17.29 -2.90
C LEU A 2 -4.42 17.77 -4.35
N SER A 3 -3.27 18.33 -4.73
CA SER A 3 -3.09 18.85 -6.09
C SER A 3 -1.63 18.97 -6.48
N ASN A 4 -1.35 18.68 -7.75
CA ASN A 4 -0.05 18.91 -8.38
C ASN A 4 -0.03 20.18 -9.24
N ARG A 5 -1.16 20.89 -9.35
CA ARG A 5 -1.25 22.11 -10.17
C ARG A 5 -0.46 23.23 -9.50
N LYS A 6 0.32 23.98 -10.29
CA LYS A 6 1.16 25.08 -9.79
C LYS A 6 0.36 26.15 -9.04
N GLN A 7 -0.84 26.48 -9.55
CA GLN A 7 -1.74 27.47 -8.96
C GLN A 7 -2.26 27.08 -7.57
N ASP A 8 -2.33 25.77 -7.28
CA ASP A 8 -2.87 25.26 -6.01
C ASP A 8 -1.80 25.13 -4.92
N LYS A 9 -0.52 25.39 -5.25
CA LYS A 9 0.62 25.14 -4.35
C LYS A 9 0.49 25.83 -2.99
N GLY A 10 -0.15 26.99 -2.93
CA GLY A 10 -0.37 27.73 -1.67
C GLY A 10 -1.46 27.15 -0.77
N LYS A 11 -2.37 26.30 -1.29
CA LYS A 11 -3.50 25.71 -0.56
C LYS A 11 -3.46 24.18 -0.49
N ALA A 12 -2.60 23.56 -1.30
CA ALA A 12 -2.44 22.11 -1.34
C ALA A 12 -1.78 21.60 -0.05
N LYS A 13 -2.40 20.59 0.56
CA LYS A 13 -1.88 19.83 1.69
C LYS A 13 -0.82 18.82 1.22
N TYR A 14 -1.12 18.15 0.11
CA TYR A 14 -0.31 17.07 -0.42
C TYR A 14 -0.05 17.24 -1.91
N LYS A 15 1.14 16.79 -2.33
CA LYS A 15 1.56 16.66 -3.72
C LYS A 15 1.82 15.17 -4.03
N LEU A 16 1.20 14.66 -5.08
CA LEU A 16 1.44 13.32 -5.61
C LEU A 16 2.86 13.26 -6.19
N GLN A 17 3.68 12.33 -5.72
CA GLN A 17 5.02 12.06 -6.28
C GLN A 17 4.96 10.97 -7.34
N HIS A 18 4.38 9.82 -6.98
CA HIS A 18 4.34 8.62 -7.82
C HIS A 18 2.99 7.92 -7.72
N LEU A 19 2.57 7.32 -8.82
CA LEU A 19 1.41 6.45 -8.90
C LEU A 19 1.81 5.20 -9.69
N VAL A 20 1.77 4.05 -9.03
CA VAL A 20 2.14 2.77 -9.62
C VAL A 20 0.95 1.83 -9.52
N ARG A 21 0.54 1.29 -10.66
CA ARG A 21 -0.59 0.36 -10.77
C ARG A 21 -0.12 -0.96 -11.33
N THR A 22 -0.43 -2.03 -10.61
CA THR A 22 -0.20 -3.40 -11.02
C THR A 22 -1.54 -4.11 -11.19
N HIS A 23 -1.69 -4.83 -12.29
CA HIS A 23 -2.90 -5.59 -12.61
C HIS A 23 -2.50 -6.99 -13.06
N THR A 24 -3.01 -8.01 -12.38
CA THR A 24 -2.69 -9.42 -12.63
C THR A 24 -3.88 -10.20 -13.16
N GLY A 25 -4.97 -9.53 -13.57
CA GLY A 25 -6.19 -10.22 -13.98
C GLY A 25 -6.18 -10.96 -15.31
N SER A 26 -5.03 -11.06 -15.97
CA SER A 26 -4.82 -12.05 -17.03
C SER A 26 -4.54 -13.46 -16.49
N ASP A 27 -4.21 -13.59 -15.20
CA ASP A 27 -4.02 -14.87 -14.52
C ASP A 27 -5.36 -15.32 -13.91
N ASP A 28 -5.75 -16.57 -14.18
CA ASP A 28 -7.06 -17.09 -13.79
C ASP A 28 -7.27 -17.10 -12.27
N GLN A 29 -6.23 -17.41 -11.49
CA GLN A 29 -6.33 -17.35 -10.03
C GLN A 29 -6.55 -15.92 -9.55
N SER A 30 -5.87 -14.96 -10.15
CA SER A 30 -6.05 -13.54 -9.85
C SER A 30 -7.44 -13.04 -10.25
N TYR A 31 -7.93 -13.45 -11.41
CA TYR A 31 -9.25 -13.09 -11.94
C TYR A 31 -10.39 -13.64 -11.07
N LEU A 32 -10.29 -14.91 -10.69
CA LEU A 32 -11.31 -15.60 -9.89
C LEU A 32 -11.16 -15.37 -8.37
N SER A 33 -10.11 -14.69 -7.92
CA SER A 33 -9.84 -14.46 -6.48
C SER A 33 -10.96 -13.68 -5.76
N VAL A 34 -11.62 -12.77 -6.47
CA VAL A 34 -12.78 -12.01 -6.00
C VAL A 34 -13.76 -11.87 -7.15
N PHE A 35 -14.88 -12.58 -7.09
CA PHE A 35 -15.86 -12.61 -8.16
C PHE A 35 -17.27 -12.37 -7.64
N GLN A 36 -18.10 -11.72 -8.44
CA GLN A 36 -19.52 -11.54 -8.12
C GLN A 36 -20.31 -12.67 -8.77
N GLU A 37 -20.93 -13.52 -7.96
CA GLU A 37 -21.67 -14.70 -8.42
C GLU A 37 -22.86 -15.00 -7.50
N PRO A 38 -23.92 -15.68 -8.00
CA PRO A 38 -25.00 -16.16 -7.16
C PRO A 38 -24.55 -17.32 -6.27
N ASP A 39 -25.06 -17.36 -5.04
CA ASP A 39 -24.94 -18.52 -4.15
C ASP A 39 -25.86 -19.68 -4.59
N GLU A 40 -25.84 -20.77 -3.83
CA GLU A 40 -26.65 -21.97 -4.11
C GLU A 40 -28.17 -21.69 -4.09
N GLU A 41 -28.60 -20.63 -3.39
CA GLU A 41 -29.99 -20.18 -3.30
C GLU A 41 -30.35 -19.15 -4.39
N GLY A 42 -29.38 -18.75 -5.23
CA GLY A 42 -29.54 -17.79 -6.31
C GLY A 42 -29.34 -16.32 -5.90
N HIS A 43 -28.92 -16.04 -4.66
CA HIS A 43 -28.66 -14.68 -4.19
C HIS A 43 -27.28 -14.21 -4.65
N VAL A 44 -27.23 -13.07 -5.34
CA VAL A 44 -25.96 -12.51 -5.84
C VAL A 44 -25.12 -11.99 -4.68
N GLY A 45 -23.94 -12.56 -4.52
CA GLY A 45 -22.95 -12.17 -3.51
C GLY A 45 -21.56 -11.92 -4.11
N VAL A 46 -20.58 -11.76 -3.23
CA VAL A 46 -19.16 -11.69 -3.61
C VAL A 46 -18.45 -12.91 -3.04
N SER A 47 -17.93 -13.73 -3.93
CA SER A 47 -17.11 -14.90 -3.63
C SER A 47 -15.65 -14.51 -3.47
N LEU A 48 -15.01 -15.02 -2.42
CA LEU A 48 -13.60 -14.80 -2.12
C LEU A 48 -12.88 -16.15 -2.13
N SER A 49 -11.91 -16.30 -3.04
CA SER A 49 -11.13 -17.53 -3.13
C SER A 49 -10.17 -17.69 -1.94
N ARG A 50 -9.75 -18.93 -1.65
CA ARG A 50 -8.79 -19.22 -0.58
C ARG A 50 -7.40 -18.65 -0.89
N GLU A 51 -7.11 -18.46 -2.17
CA GLU A 51 -5.85 -17.96 -2.71
C GLU A 51 -5.76 -16.43 -2.68
N LEU A 52 -6.82 -15.72 -2.27
CA LEU A 52 -6.90 -14.26 -2.26
C LEU A 52 -5.68 -13.59 -1.61
N LEU A 53 -5.25 -14.07 -0.44
CA LEU A 53 -4.10 -13.51 0.27
C LEU A 53 -2.79 -13.74 -0.47
N THR A 54 -2.63 -14.91 -1.11
CA THR A 54 -1.45 -15.25 -1.91
C THR A 54 -1.40 -14.41 -3.18
N VAL A 55 -2.52 -14.28 -3.89
CA VAL A 55 -2.67 -13.40 -5.06
C VAL A 55 -2.35 -11.95 -4.68
N ALA A 56 -2.86 -11.48 -3.54
CA ALA A 56 -2.60 -10.13 -3.03
C ALA A 56 -1.12 -9.90 -2.74
N ALA A 57 -0.48 -10.83 -2.01
CA ALA A 57 0.94 -10.74 -1.69
C ALA A 57 1.83 -10.75 -2.95
N ASN A 58 1.52 -11.61 -3.93
CA ASN A 58 2.25 -11.66 -5.20
C ASN A 58 2.07 -10.37 -6.01
N THR A 59 0.85 -9.86 -6.10
CA THR A 59 0.55 -8.61 -6.81
C THR A 59 1.22 -7.41 -6.14
N LEU A 60 1.21 -7.37 -4.80
CA LEU A 60 1.92 -6.38 -4.00
C LEU A 60 3.43 -6.46 -4.25
N ARG A 61 4.02 -7.66 -4.28
CA ARG A 61 5.44 -7.85 -4.53
C ARG A 61 5.87 -7.29 -5.89
N THR A 62 5.07 -7.52 -6.93
CA THR A 62 5.29 -6.92 -8.26
C THR A 62 5.13 -5.41 -8.24
N ASN A 63 4.11 -4.90 -7.54
CA ASN A 63 3.94 -3.45 -7.39
C ASN A 63 5.14 -2.79 -6.69
N ILE A 64 5.67 -3.45 -5.66
CA ILE A 64 6.85 -3.01 -4.92
C ILE A 64 8.11 -3.03 -5.79
N SER A 65 8.27 -4.01 -6.69
CA SER A 65 9.44 -4.01 -7.58
C SER A 65 9.46 -2.83 -8.54
N ASP A 66 8.29 -2.35 -8.94
CA ASP A 66 8.14 -1.18 -9.80
C ASP A 66 8.26 0.13 -9.01
N LEU A 67 7.72 0.16 -7.78
CA LEU A 67 7.75 1.33 -6.92
C LEU A 67 9.14 1.57 -6.30
N GLY A 68 9.84 0.51 -5.90
CA GLY A 68 11.10 0.57 -5.17
C GLY A 68 12.14 1.52 -5.77
N PRO A 69 12.49 1.40 -7.07
CA PRO A 69 13.44 2.28 -7.73
C PRO A 69 13.04 3.76 -7.75
N LEU A 70 11.75 4.08 -7.63
CA LEU A 70 11.24 5.46 -7.66
C LEU A 70 11.34 6.16 -6.30
N VAL A 71 11.30 5.40 -5.19
CA VAL A 71 11.11 5.94 -3.84
C VAL A 71 12.27 5.64 -2.90
N LEU A 72 12.97 4.52 -3.10
CA LEU A 72 14.02 4.10 -2.19
C LEU A 72 15.30 4.89 -2.42
N PRO A 73 16.06 5.21 -1.35
CA PRO A 73 17.41 5.76 -1.48
C PRO A 73 18.32 4.86 -2.31
N TYR A 74 19.31 5.44 -3.00
CA TYR A 74 20.26 4.67 -3.82
C TYR A 74 21.02 3.59 -3.03
N SER A 75 21.24 3.77 -1.72
CA SER A 75 21.85 2.77 -0.84
C SER A 75 21.01 1.49 -0.74
N GLU A 76 19.70 1.63 -0.56
CA GLU A 76 18.74 0.52 -0.53
C GLU A 76 18.65 -0.18 -1.88
N GLN A 77 18.61 0.59 -2.97
CA GLN A 77 18.60 0.04 -4.32
C GLN A 77 19.86 -0.77 -4.62
N PHE A 78 21.03 -0.28 -4.19
CA PHE A 78 22.29 -0.99 -4.33
C PHE A 78 22.31 -2.30 -3.54
N LEU A 79 21.87 -2.29 -2.27
CA LEU A 79 21.79 -3.51 -1.45
C LEU A 79 20.88 -4.56 -2.08
N TYR A 80 19.72 -4.12 -2.59
CA TYR A 80 18.80 -4.98 -3.31
C TYR A 80 19.44 -5.57 -4.57
N ALA A 81 19.98 -4.73 -5.44
CA ALA A 81 20.62 -5.15 -6.69
C ALA A 81 21.79 -6.11 -6.44
N TRP A 82 22.61 -5.81 -5.42
CA TRP A 82 23.71 -6.67 -4.99
C TRP A 82 23.22 -8.04 -4.50
N SER A 83 22.13 -8.08 -3.74
CA SER A 83 21.54 -9.34 -3.27
C SER A 83 21.06 -10.24 -4.43
N VAL A 84 20.46 -9.63 -5.46
CA VAL A 84 19.99 -10.32 -6.66
C VAL A 84 21.18 -10.82 -7.49
N LEU A 85 22.20 -9.98 -7.67
CA LEU A 85 23.43 -10.32 -8.40
C LEU A 85 24.18 -11.47 -7.73
N CYS A 86 24.41 -11.39 -6.42
CA CYS A 86 25.04 -12.45 -5.63
C CYS A 86 24.29 -13.77 -5.77
N ARG A 87 22.94 -13.75 -5.76
CA ARG A 87 22.12 -14.96 -5.93
C ARG A 87 22.24 -15.56 -7.32
N LYS A 88 22.40 -14.73 -8.35
CA LYS A 88 22.54 -15.15 -9.75
C LYS A 88 23.91 -15.76 -10.04
N ILE A 89 24.97 -15.20 -9.43
CA ILE A 89 26.37 -15.61 -9.67
C ILE A 89 26.80 -16.75 -8.74
N TRP A 90 26.38 -16.75 -7.47
CA TRP A 90 26.80 -17.76 -6.49
C TRP A 90 25.70 -18.79 -6.23
N THR A 91 25.94 -20.02 -6.70
CA THR A 91 25.07 -21.19 -6.47
C THR A 91 24.83 -21.46 -4.98
N SER A 92 25.85 -21.27 -4.14
CA SER A 92 25.75 -21.41 -2.67
C SER A 92 24.85 -20.35 -2.02
N ALA A 93 24.63 -19.21 -2.67
CA ALA A 93 23.74 -18.14 -2.19
C ALA A 93 22.29 -18.30 -2.67
N ARG A 94 21.97 -19.28 -3.53
CA ARG A 94 20.58 -19.51 -4.01
C ARG A 94 19.57 -19.77 -2.89
N ARG A 95 20.03 -20.35 -1.76
CA ARG A 95 19.22 -20.62 -0.56
C ARG A 95 19.00 -19.39 0.32
N LYS A 96 19.76 -18.31 0.17
CA LYS A 96 19.54 -17.07 0.93
C LYS A 96 18.32 -16.32 0.37
N LYS A 97 17.43 -15.87 1.26
CA LYS A 97 16.28 -15.03 0.89
C LYS A 97 16.80 -13.73 0.24
N ILE A 98 16.14 -13.28 -0.82
CA ILE A 98 16.41 -11.97 -1.44
C ILE A 98 16.19 -10.89 -0.37
N TYR A 99 17.10 -9.92 -0.31
CA TYR A 99 16.95 -8.77 0.59
C TYR A 99 15.66 -8.01 0.23
N VAL A 100 14.79 -7.77 1.21
CA VAL A 100 13.61 -6.94 1.03
C VAL A 100 14.01 -5.54 1.48
N PRO A 101 13.94 -4.51 0.61
CA PRO A 101 14.30 -3.15 0.99
C PRO A 101 13.46 -2.66 2.15
N ASN A 102 14.08 -1.86 3.02
CA ASN A 102 13.34 -1.27 4.14
C ASN A 102 12.58 -0.02 3.66
N PHE A 103 11.28 -0.17 3.39
CA PHE A 103 10.43 0.93 2.94
C PHE A 103 10.23 2.02 3.98
N LYS A 104 10.56 1.79 5.25
CA LYS A 104 10.58 2.83 6.29
C LYS A 104 11.68 3.87 6.06
N ASN A 105 12.65 3.59 5.19
CA ASN A 105 13.65 4.57 4.76
C ASN A 105 13.13 5.53 3.67
N ALA A 106 11.99 5.22 3.05
CA ALA A 106 11.36 6.05 2.03
C ALA A 106 10.08 6.72 2.52
N PHE A 107 9.34 6.09 3.43
CA PHE A 107 8.03 6.56 3.89
C PHE A 107 7.96 6.72 5.39
N ASP A 108 7.32 7.81 5.82
CA ASP A 108 7.06 8.13 7.22
C ASP A 108 5.73 7.53 7.69
N HIS A 109 4.75 7.41 6.78
CA HIS A 109 3.40 6.92 7.10
C HIS A 109 2.87 5.95 6.04
N PHE A 110 2.08 4.98 6.49
CA PHE A 110 1.48 3.94 5.66
C PHE A 110 -0.05 3.97 5.81
N CYS A 111 -0.75 3.95 4.68
CA CYS A 111 -2.21 3.80 4.59
C CYS A 111 -2.49 2.53 3.79
N ILE A 112 -2.67 1.42 4.50
CA ILE A 112 -2.94 0.10 3.93
C ILE A 112 -4.45 -0.10 3.83
N HIS A 113 -4.98 -0.25 2.62
CA HIS A 113 -6.39 -0.45 2.40
C HIS A 113 -6.97 -1.55 3.30
N ALA A 114 -7.89 -1.12 4.16
CA ALA A 114 -8.63 -1.95 5.09
C ALA A 114 -9.67 -2.89 4.40
N GLY A 115 -9.23 -3.76 3.51
CA GLY A 115 -10.07 -4.79 2.89
C GLY A 115 -10.57 -5.83 3.92
N GLY A 116 -9.75 -6.08 4.94
CA GLY A 116 -10.01 -6.94 6.08
C GLY A 116 -8.76 -7.08 6.94
N ARG A 117 -8.91 -7.63 8.16
CA ARG A 117 -7.79 -7.79 9.10
C ARG A 117 -6.63 -8.60 8.50
N ALA A 118 -6.94 -9.70 7.83
CA ALA A 118 -5.94 -10.58 7.23
C ALA A 118 -5.12 -9.89 6.13
N VAL A 119 -5.73 -8.96 5.39
CA VAL A 119 -5.02 -8.17 4.36
C VAL A 119 -4.01 -7.24 5.02
N ILE A 120 -4.40 -6.53 6.08
CA ILE A 120 -3.49 -5.64 6.83
C ILE A 120 -2.33 -6.44 7.43
N ASP A 121 -2.63 -7.57 8.09
CA ASP A 121 -1.61 -8.46 8.67
C ASP A 121 -0.62 -8.95 7.59
N ALA A 122 -1.12 -9.37 6.42
CA ALA A 122 -0.27 -9.83 5.33
C ALA A 122 0.63 -8.71 4.78
N VAL A 123 0.12 -7.49 4.63
CA VAL A 123 0.93 -6.35 4.14
C VAL A 123 2.01 -5.98 5.15
N GLU A 124 1.67 -5.89 6.44
CA GLU A 124 2.65 -5.60 7.49
C GLU A 124 3.78 -6.64 7.51
N GLU A 125 3.45 -7.93 7.40
CA GLU A 125 4.45 -9.00 7.35
C GLU A 125 5.33 -8.92 6.09
N ASN A 126 4.73 -8.71 4.92
CA ASN A 126 5.48 -8.65 3.64
C ASN A 126 6.43 -7.44 3.58
N LEU A 127 6.08 -6.33 4.22
CA LEU A 127 6.85 -5.10 4.24
C LEU A 127 7.75 -4.95 5.48
N GLY A 128 7.63 -5.83 6.47
CA GLY A 128 8.34 -5.71 7.75
C GLY A 128 7.92 -4.49 8.57
N LEU A 129 6.64 -4.12 8.51
CA LEU A 129 6.08 -2.98 9.24
C LEU A 129 5.72 -3.36 10.68
N SER A 130 5.84 -2.40 11.59
CA SER A 130 5.36 -2.57 12.97
C SER A 130 3.85 -2.37 13.06
N LYS A 131 3.26 -2.74 14.20
CA LYS A 131 1.84 -2.49 14.45
C LYS A 131 1.52 -0.98 14.53
N GLU A 132 2.47 -0.14 14.94
CA GLU A 132 2.27 1.32 14.94
C GLU A 132 2.23 1.92 13.53
N ASP A 133 2.92 1.29 12.57
CA ASP A 133 2.90 1.70 11.15
C ASP A 133 1.53 1.41 10.53
N GLY A 134 0.90 0.28 10.89
CA GLY A 134 -0.43 -0.14 10.43
C GLY A 134 -1.61 0.38 11.28
N GLU A 135 -1.35 1.21 12.30
CA GLU A 135 -2.36 1.68 13.26
C GLU A 135 -3.54 2.37 12.57
N ALA A 136 -3.28 3.24 11.59
CA ALA A 136 -4.32 4.00 10.90
C ALA A 136 -5.33 3.08 10.20
N SER A 137 -4.83 2.06 9.49
CA SER A 137 -5.63 1.02 8.82
C SER A 137 -6.43 0.16 9.79
N ARG A 138 -5.84 -0.19 10.94
CA ARG A 138 -6.54 -0.97 11.98
C ARG A 138 -7.64 -0.18 12.66
N MET A 139 -7.37 1.07 13.02
CA MET A 139 -8.33 1.92 13.73
C MET A 139 -9.50 2.33 12.84
N THR A 140 -9.25 2.59 11.56
CA THR A 140 -10.31 2.88 10.59
C THR A 140 -11.14 1.64 10.28
N LEU A 141 -10.51 0.48 10.09
CA LEU A 141 -11.22 -0.80 9.95
C LEU A 141 -12.09 -1.10 11.18
N TYR A 142 -11.54 -0.92 12.38
CA TYR A 142 -12.26 -1.16 13.63
C TYR A 142 -13.49 -0.24 13.77
N ARG A 143 -13.33 1.04 13.44
CA ARG A 143 -14.38 2.05 13.64
C ARG A 143 -15.45 2.06 12.54
N PHE A 144 -15.04 1.86 11.29
CA PHE A 144 -15.90 2.09 10.12
C PHE A 144 -16.08 0.85 9.24
N GLY A 145 -15.36 -0.24 9.52
CA GLY A 145 -15.34 -1.41 8.65
C GLY A 145 -14.60 -1.15 7.33
N ASN A 146 -14.80 -2.07 6.37
CA ASN A 146 -14.28 -1.90 5.03
C ASN A 146 -15.16 -0.91 4.24
N THR A 147 -14.70 0.34 4.12
CA THR A 147 -15.37 1.39 3.34
C THR A 147 -15.01 1.35 1.84
N SER A 148 -14.53 0.21 1.34
CA SER A 148 -14.09 0.03 -0.05
C SER A 148 -12.96 1.03 -0.40
N SER A 149 -13.03 1.67 -1.58
CA SER A 149 -12.00 2.59 -2.06
C SER A 149 -11.73 3.79 -1.15
N SER A 150 -12.66 4.15 -0.25
CA SER A 150 -12.44 5.28 0.66
C SER A 150 -11.53 4.99 1.84
N SER A 151 -11.25 3.71 2.17
CA SER A 151 -10.55 3.34 3.40
C SER A 151 -9.19 4.04 3.54
N VAL A 152 -8.40 4.10 2.47
CA VAL A 152 -7.07 4.76 2.46
C VAL A 152 -7.13 6.27 2.72
N TRP A 153 -8.29 6.90 2.52
CA TRP A 153 -8.51 8.31 2.82
C TRP A 153 -8.92 8.51 4.28
N TYR A 154 -9.75 7.62 4.84
CA TYR A 154 -10.01 7.59 6.28
C TYR A 154 -8.72 7.38 7.07
N GLU A 155 -7.81 6.54 6.57
CA GLU A 155 -6.50 6.28 7.16
C GLU A 155 -5.62 7.53 7.15
N LEU A 156 -5.57 8.25 6.02
CA LEU A 156 -4.86 9.52 5.93
C LEU A 156 -5.45 10.56 6.90
N CYS A 157 -6.78 10.71 6.92
CA CYS A 157 -7.45 11.62 7.84
C CYS A 157 -7.22 11.26 9.31
N TYR A 158 -7.12 9.97 9.64
CA TYR A 158 -6.76 9.50 10.98
C TYR A 158 -5.36 9.98 11.37
N LEU A 159 -4.37 9.83 10.48
CA LEU A 159 -3.01 10.30 10.71
C LEU A 159 -2.94 11.83 10.87
N GLU A 160 -3.69 12.57 10.05
CA GLU A 160 -3.84 14.03 10.18
C GLU A 160 -4.42 14.42 11.54
N ALA A 161 -5.56 13.82 11.93
CA ALA A 161 -6.26 14.15 13.16
C ALA A 161 -5.46 13.78 14.43
N LYS A 162 -4.60 12.76 14.33
CA LYS A 162 -3.65 12.39 15.39
C LYS A 162 -2.44 13.32 15.45
N GLY A 163 -2.29 14.26 14.52
CA GLY A 163 -1.12 15.14 14.43
C GLY A 163 0.18 14.39 14.10
N ARG A 164 0.09 13.22 13.46
CA ARG A 164 1.27 12.40 13.12
C ARG A 164 1.98 12.93 11.88
N VAL A 165 1.24 13.46 10.91
CA VAL A 165 1.78 13.94 9.64
C VAL A 165 2.35 15.34 9.78
N LYS A 166 3.62 15.51 9.40
CA LYS A 166 4.33 16.80 9.36
C LYS A 166 4.60 17.22 7.93
N LYS A 167 4.92 18.51 7.74
CA LYS A 167 5.35 19.02 6.44
C LYS A 167 6.67 18.35 6.05
N GLY A 168 6.72 17.81 4.83
CA GLY A 168 7.88 17.10 4.30
C GLY A 168 7.70 15.59 4.27
N ASP A 169 6.86 15.04 5.15
CA ASP A 169 6.62 13.61 5.29
C ASP A 169 6.13 12.98 3.99
N GLN A 170 6.55 11.74 3.76
CA GLN A 170 6.06 10.90 2.69
C GLN A 170 5.06 9.87 3.21
N ILE A 171 3.92 9.78 2.52
CA ILE A 171 2.82 8.88 2.84
C ILE A 171 2.64 7.92 1.68
N TRP A 172 2.58 6.63 1.99
CA TRP A 172 2.29 5.60 1.01
C TRP A 172 0.89 5.02 1.22
N GLN A 173 0.01 5.26 0.26
CA GLN A 173 -1.28 4.59 0.17
C GLN A 173 -1.17 3.32 -0.68
N ILE A 174 -1.58 2.20 -0.11
CA ILE A 174 -1.60 0.88 -0.75
C ILE A 174 -3.05 0.44 -0.85
N ALA A 175 -3.56 0.26 -2.06
CA ALA A 175 -4.93 -0.16 -2.30
C ALA A 175 -5.01 -1.44 -3.12
N PHE A 176 -5.95 -2.31 -2.75
CA PHE A 176 -6.24 -3.56 -3.46
C PHE A 176 -7.62 -3.52 -4.11
N GLY A 177 -7.83 -4.36 -5.12
CA GLY A 177 -9.13 -4.53 -5.75
C GLY A 177 -9.22 -5.84 -6.53
N SER A 178 -10.45 -6.25 -6.84
CA SER A 178 -10.71 -7.43 -7.66
C SER A 178 -10.10 -7.29 -9.06
N GLY A 179 -9.67 -8.42 -9.63
CA GLY A 179 -8.94 -8.43 -10.89
C GLY A 179 -7.81 -9.45 -10.93
N PHE A 180 -6.76 -9.44 -10.11
CA PHE A 180 -6.46 -8.64 -8.93
C PHE A 180 -5.66 -7.36 -9.27
N LYS A 181 -5.82 -6.32 -8.44
CA LYS A 181 -5.18 -5.01 -8.62
C LYS A 181 -4.45 -4.63 -7.34
N CYS A 182 -3.25 -4.06 -7.49
CA CYS A 182 -2.56 -3.35 -6.43
C CYS A 182 -2.20 -1.95 -6.95
N ASN A 183 -2.58 -0.91 -6.22
CA ASN A 183 -2.25 0.47 -6.52
C ASN A 183 -1.44 1.08 -5.37
N SER A 184 -0.36 1.76 -5.73
CA SER A 184 0.47 2.52 -4.83
C SER A 184 0.43 3.99 -5.22
N ALA A 185 0.01 4.85 -4.28
CA ALA A 185 0.08 6.29 -4.41
C ALA A 185 1.03 6.86 -3.35
N VAL A 186 2.01 7.61 -3.81
CA VAL A 186 3.00 8.25 -2.94
C VAL A 186 2.70 9.74 -2.85
N TRP A 187 2.42 10.21 -1.65
CA TRP A 187 2.12 11.59 -1.36
C TRP A 187 3.24 12.21 -0.56
N LYS A 188 3.54 13.48 -0.82
CA LYS A 188 4.38 14.31 0.03
C LYS A 188 3.53 15.39 0.67
N CYS A 189 3.58 15.49 2.00
CA CYS A 189 2.99 16.61 2.73
C CYS A 189 3.78 17.90 2.43
N ILE A 190 3.12 18.95 1.96
CA ILE A 190 3.76 20.21 1.56
C ILE A 190 3.28 21.42 2.35
N SER A 191 2.30 21.25 3.24
CA SER A 191 1.81 22.29 4.16
C SER A 191 1.97 21.84 5.61
N GLU A 192 1.99 22.80 6.53
CA GLU A 192 1.74 22.49 7.93
C GLU A 192 0.27 22.10 8.10
N LEU A 193 0.00 21.07 8.89
CA LEU A 193 -1.34 20.57 9.14
C LEU A 193 -1.70 20.85 10.60
N ASP A 194 -2.84 21.50 10.82
CA ASP A 194 -3.39 21.69 12.17
C ASP A 194 -4.29 20.50 12.53
N PRO A 195 -3.92 19.69 13.54
CA PRO A 195 -4.70 18.52 13.93
C PRO A 195 -6.07 18.89 14.55
N ASN A 196 -6.26 20.15 14.96
CA ASN A 196 -7.51 20.62 15.56
C ASN A 196 -8.54 21.05 14.52
N ILE A 197 -8.13 21.23 13.25
CA ILE A 197 -9.06 21.51 12.18
C ILE A 197 -9.83 20.22 11.90
N ARG A 198 -11.15 20.27 12.07
CA ARG A 198 -12.03 19.20 11.63
C ARG A 198 -11.87 19.02 10.13
N ASN A 199 -11.28 17.89 9.74
CA ASN A 199 -11.43 17.36 8.40
C ASN A 199 -12.91 17.01 8.24
N ALA A 200 -13.56 17.67 7.27
CA ALA A 200 -15.01 17.65 7.03
C ALA A 200 -15.57 16.23 6.92
#